data_AF-A0A9E8N304-F1
#
_entry.id   AF-A0A9E8N304-F1
#
_cell.length_a   1.000
_cell.length_b   1.000
_cell.length_c   1.000
_cell.angle_alpha   90.00
_cell.angle_beta   90.00
_cell.angle_gamma   90.00
#
_symmetry.space_group_name_H-M   'P 1'
#
loop_
_entity.id
_entity.type
_entity.pdbx_description
1 polymer ?
#
loop_
_entity_poly.entity_id
_entity_poly.type
_entity_poly.pdbx_seq_one_letter_code
_entity_poly.pdbx_strand_id
1 'polypeptide(L)'
;MTIDQKKLKRLVVIGVTCSGKTTFARKLAKIMMVKHIELEAIYYLPKRTPRPTDEFRMLIWNATATNTWVMDDNSSKIKEIILSRATTVILLKYPWHVFLYRSLCRLKERIIGKRFLNSVTQQKFRRTLLRPIPVFFWLKICRHHKRYVRLSQEY
;
A
#
# COMPACT_ATOMS: atom_id res chain seq x y z
N MET A 1 -24.14 12.28 -29.98
CA MET A 1 -23.06 11.29 -29.76
C MET A 1 -22.52 11.50 -28.35
N THR A 2 -23.27 11.00 -27.35
CA THR A 2 -23.01 11.27 -25.93
C THR A 2 -21.90 10.33 -25.47
N ILE A 3 -20.71 10.87 -25.21
CA ILE A 3 -19.61 10.09 -24.63
C ILE A 3 -20.03 9.71 -23.21
N ASP A 4 -20.45 8.45 -23.07
CA ASP A 4 -20.98 7.82 -21.87
C ASP A 4 -20.02 7.98 -20.68
N GLN A 5 -20.51 8.56 -19.58
CA GLN A 5 -19.78 8.66 -18.31
C GLN A 5 -19.49 7.28 -17.66
N LYS A 6 -19.91 6.16 -18.29
CA LYS A 6 -19.44 4.79 -18.04
C LYS A 6 -18.01 4.49 -18.55
N LYS A 7 -17.18 5.49 -18.81
CA LYS A 7 -15.75 5.32 -19.13
C LYS A 7 -15.09 4.37 -18.12
N LEU A 8 -14.66 3.21 -18.63
CA LEU A 8 -13.71 2.23 -18.06
C LEU A 8 -13.04 2.73 -16.78
N LYS A 9 -13.58 2.35 -15.62
CA LYS A 9 -13.13 2.83 -14.30
C LYS A 9 -12.02 1.93 -13.77
N ARG A 10 -10.82 2.06 -14.34
CA ARG A 10 -9.61 1.29 -13.99
C ARG A 10 -8.63 2.22 -13.29
N LEU A 11 -8.70 2.27 -11.96
CA LEU A 11 -7.93 3.22 -11.17
C LEU A 11 -6.85 2.51 -10.38
N VAL A 12 -5.64 3.07 -10.40
CA VAL A 12 -4.55 2.65 -9.53
C VAL A 12 -4.25 3.73 -8.50
N VAL A 13 -4.12 3.32 -7.25
CA VAL A 13 -3.80 4.21 -6.12
C VAL A 13 -2.36 3.98 -5.71
N ILE A 14 -1.51 4.98 -5.93
CA ILE A 14 -0.05 4.85 -5.78
C ILE A 14 0.47 5.62 -4.56
N GLY A 15 1.55 5.11 -3.99
CA GLY A 15 2.59 5.93 -3.36
C GLY A 15 3.40 5.18 -2.30
N VAL A 16 3.72 5.86 -1.21
CA VAL A 16 4.53 5.31 -0.09
C VAL A 16 3.78 4.40 0.90
N THR A 17 4.48 3.40 1.44
CA THR A 17 3.99 2.51 2.51
C THR A 17 3.44 3.31 3.71
N CYS A 18 2.42 2.78 4.40
CA CYS A 18 1.69 3.40 5.52
C CYS A 18 1.04 4.78 5.29
N SER A 19 0.98 5.29 4.06
CA SER A 19 0.18 6.48 3.72
C SER A 19 -1.34 6.26 3.79
N GLY A 20 -1.79 5.01 3.92
CA GLY A 20 -3.22 4.67 3.98
C GLY A 20 -3.85 4.37 2.61
N LYS A 21 -3.06 4.05 1.58
CA LYS A 21 -3.55 3.65 0.25
C LYS A 21 -4.63 2.61 0.29
N THR A 22 -4.39 1.51 0.97
CA THR A 22 -5.34 0.40 1.06
C THR A 22 -6.67 0.87 1.65
N THR A 23 -6.63 1.77 2.65
CA THR A 23 -7.85 2.35 3.23
C THR A 23 -8.55 3.29 2.24
N PHE A 24 -7.80 4.12 1.52
CA PHE A 24 -8.33 5.03 0.51
C PHE A 24 -8.92 4.27 -0.69
N ALA A 25 -8.15 3.35 -1.27
CA ALA A 25 -8.53 2.49 -2.38
C ALA A 25 -9.76 1.66 -2.06
N ARG A 26 -9.85 1.10 -0.85
CA ARG A 26 -11.05 0.37 -0.38
C ARG A 26 -12.27 1.27 -0.26
N LYS A 27 -12.13 2.48 0.28
CA LYS A 27 -13.23 3.46 0.35
C LYS A 27 -13.67 3.91 -1.03
N LEU A 28 -12.72 4.20 -1.92
CA LEU A 28 -12.96 4.61 -3.29
C LEU A 28 -13.70 3.51 -4.07
N ALA A 29 -13.24 2.26 -3.96
CA ALA A 29 -13.88 1.10 -4.56
C ALA A 29 -15.34 0.95 -4.11
N LYS A 30 -15.63 1.16 -2.82
CA LYS A 30 -16.99 1.13 -2.28
C LYS A 30 -17.87 2.25 -2.85
N ILE A 31 -17.37 3.49 -2.87
CA ILE A 31 -18.11 4.65 -3.42
C ILE A 31 -18.41 4.42 -4.90
N MET A 32 -17.47 3.84 -5.63
CA MET A 32 -17.59 3.56 -7.05
C MET A 32 -18.33 2.26 -7.39
N MET A 33 -18.65 1.44 -6.40
CA MET A 33 -19.22 0.09 -6.56
C MET A 33 -18.40 -0.81 -7.51
N VAL A 34 -17.07 -0.78 -7.37
CA VAL A 34 -16.15 -1.60 -8.18
C VAL A 34 -15.28 -2.51 -7.31
N LYS A 35 -14.68 -3.53 -7.92
CA LYS A 35 -13.79 -4.46 -7.23
C LYS A 35 -12.54 -3.75 -6.72
N HIS A 36 -12.26 -3.90 -5.42
CA HIS A 36 -10.98 -3.53 -4.83
C HIS A 36 -9.99 -4.68 -4.99
N ILE A 37 -8.86 -4.45 -5.63
CA ILE A 37 -7.78 -5.42 -5.79
C ILE A 37 -6.65 -5.03 -4.87
N GLU A 38 -6.48 -5.80 -3.79
CA GLU A 38 -5.43 -5.55 -2.80
C GLU A 38 -4.15 -6.28 -3.18
N LEU A 39 -3.10 -5.55 -3.52
CA LEU A 39 -1.91 -6.14 -4.13
C LEU A 39 -1.13 -7.06 -3.19
N GLU A 40 -0.96 -6.63 -1.94
CA GLU A 40 -0.30 -7.44 -0.92
C GLU A 40 -1.05 -8.76 -0.67
N ALA A 41 -2.39 -8.75 -0.79
CA ALA A 41 -3.21 -9.95 -0.61
C ALA A 41 -3.00 -10.98 -1.74
N ILE A 42 -2.67 -10.54 -2.95
CA ILE A 42 -2.34 -11.44 -4.07
C ILE A 42 -0.90 -11.93 -3.98
N TYR A 43 0.01 -11.06 -3.53
CA TYR A 43 1.44 -11.36 -3.46
C TYR A 43 1.81 -12.36 -2.37
N TYR A 44 1.14 -12.31 -1.22
CA TYR A 44 1.46 -13.18 -0.09
C TYR A 44 0.50 -14.38 -0.02
N LEU A 45 1.06 -15.58 0.02
CA LEU A 45 0.36 -16.81 0.35
C LEU A 45 0.06 -16.89 1.86
N PRO A 46 -0.80 -17.84 2.29
CA PRO A 46 -0.93 -18.19 3.71
C PRO A 46 0.46 -18.41 4.34
N LYS A 47 0.65 -17.94 5.58
CA LYS A 47 1.95 -17.87 6.28
C LYS A 47 2.92 -16.77 5.79
N ARG A 48 2.46 -15.82 4.95
CA ARG A 48 3.26 -14.69 4.42
C ARG A 48 4.44 -15.12 3.54
N THR A 49 4.31 -16.27 2.88
CA THR A 49 5.29 -16.71 1.90
C THR A 49 5.08 -15.90 0.60
N PRO A 50 6.13 -15.32 0.00
CA PRO A 50 5.99 -14.62 -1.28
C PRO A 50 5.60 -15.62 -2.37
N ARG A 51 4.61 -15.25 -3.20
CA ARG A 51 4.23 -16.01 -4.38
C ARG A 51 5.33 -15.92 -5.46
N PRO A 52 5.57 -16.98 -6.25
CA PRO A 52 6.42 -16.91 -7.44
C PRO A 52 6.02 -15.75 -8.36
N THR A 53 7.01 -15.08 -8.96
CA THR A 53 6.77 -13.86 -9.75
C THR A 53 5.84 -14.09 -10.93
N ASP A 54 5.97 -15.23 -11.62
CA ASP A 54 5.16 -15.52 -12.82
C ASP A 54 3.69 -15.76 -12.46
N GLU A 55 3.44 -16.52 -11.40
CA GLU A 55 2.09 -16.75 -10.89
C GLU A 55 1.46 -15.44 -10.38
N PHE A 56 2.25 -14.60 -9.71
CA PHE A 56 1.79 -13.27 -9.28
C PHE A 56 1.42 -12.38 -10.47
N ARG A 57 2.24 -12.32 -11.53
CA ARG A 57 1.93 -11.55 -12.75
C ARG A 57 0.65 -12.05 -13.42
N MET A 58 0.49 -13.37 -13.51
CA MET A 58 -0.69 -13.99 -14.12
C MET A 58 -1.97 -13.67 -13.34
N LEU A 59 -1.93 -13.73 -12.00
CA LEU A 59 -3.08 -13.37 -11.17
C LEU A 59 -3.44 -11.89 -11.29
N ILE A 60 -2.45 -11.01 -11.37
CA ILE A 60 -2.69 -9.57 -11.60
C ILE A 60 -3.26 -9.35 -12.99
N TRP A 61 -2.76 -10.05 -14.01
CA TRP A 61 -3.27 -9.97 -15.36
C TRP A 61 -4.76 -10.34 -15.43
N ASN A 62 -5.13 -11.46 -14.80
CA ASN A 62 -6.52 -11.92 -14.74
C ASN A 62 -7.39 -11.00 -13.88
N ALA A 63 -6.88 -10.52 -12.74
CA ALA A 63 -7.63 -9.62 -11.87
C ALA A 63 -7.89 -8.25 -12.53
N THR A 64 -7.00 -7.80 -13.41
CA THR A 64 -7.10 -6.53 -14.15
C THR A 64 -7.76 -6.67 -15.53
N ALA A 65 -8.18 -7.88 -15.91
CA ALA A 65 -8.90 -8.14 -17.16
C ALA A 65 -10.30 -7.51 -17.17
N THR A 66 -10.87 -7.21 -16.00
CA THR A 66 -12.15 -6.52 -15.91
C THR A 66 -12.02 -5.05 -16.29
N ASN A 67 -13.10 -4.50 -16.85
CA ASN A 67 -13.16 -3.10 -17.27
C ASN A 67 -13.36 -2.10 -16.11
N THR A 68 -13.55 -2.60 -14.89
CA THR A 68 -13.75 -1.80 -13.67
C THR A 68 -12.99 -2.41 -12.50
N TRP A 69 -12.08 -1.64 -11.90
CA TRP A 69 -11.34 -2.02 -10.69
C TRP A 69 -10.64 -0.81 -10.07
N VAL A 70 -10.41 -0.90 -8.76
CA VAL A 70 -9.51 -0.02 -8.02
C VAL A 70 -8.43 -0.89 -7.40
N MET A 71 -7.17 -0.64 -7.75
CA MET A 71 -6.02 -1.38 -7.21
C MET A 71 -5.15 -0.47 -6.36
N ASP A 72 -4.67 -0.95 -5.22
CA ASP A 72 -3.61 -0.27 -4.47
C ASP A 72 -2.23 -0.80 -4.89
N ASP A 73 -1.33 0.08 -5.31
CA ASP A 73 -0.01 -0.32 -5.76
C ASP A 73 1.11 0.19 -4.85
N ASN A 74 2.12 -0.66 -4.69
CA ASN A 74 3.40 -0.37 -4.04
C ASN A 74 4.58 -1.07 -4.74
N SER A 75 4.36 -1.80 -5.85
CA SER A 75 5.34 -2.69 -6.45
C SER A 75 5.72 -2.26 -7.87
N SER A 76 6.98 -1.85 -8.03
CA SER A 76 7.56 -1.54 -9.34
C SER A 76 7.52 -2.73 -10.31
N LYS A 77 7.43 -3.97 -9.81
CA LYS A 77 7.51 -5.21 -10.63
C LYS A 77 6.35 -5.37 -11.62
N ILE A 78 5.18 -4.80 -11.31
CA ILE A 78 3.93 -4.97 -12.08
C ILE A 78 3.40 -3.64 -12.60
N LYS A 79 4.15 -2.56 -12.35
CA LYS A 79 3.80 -1.19 -12.73
C LYS A 79 3.45 -1.09 -14.22
N GLU A 80 4.23 -1.74 -15.08
CA GLU A 80 3.99 -1.77 -16.53
C GLU A 80 2.63 -2.37 -16.93
N ILE A 81 2.29 -3.53 -16.35
CA ILE A 81 1.00 -4.21 -16.60
C ILE A 81 -0.18 -3.36 -16.11
N ILE A 82 -0.01 -2.73 -14.95
CA ILE A 82 -1.10 -1.94 -14.36
C ILE A 82 -1.27 -0.63 -15.12
N LEU A 83 -0.19 0.07 -15.45
CA LEU A 83 -0.25 1.37 -16.12
C LEU A 83 -0.72 1.28 -17.57
N SER A 84 -0.38 0.21 -18.28
CA SER A 84 -0.92 -0.04 -19.63
C SER A 84 -2.46 -0.21 -19.64
N ARG A 85 -3.06 -0.57 -18.51
CA ARG A 85 -4.51 -0.79 -18.37
C ARG A 85 -5.23 0.28 -17.59
N ALA A 86 -4.56 0.95 -16.67
CA ALA A 86 -5.15 1.97 -15.83
C ALA A 86 -5.60 3.15 -16.69
N THR A 87 -6.83 3.60 -16.49
CA THR A 87 -7.35 4.84 -17.07
C THR A 87 -7.04 6.04 -16.18
N THR A 88 -6.82 5.82 -14.88
CA THR A 88 -6.53 6.89 -13.94
C THR A 88 -5.52 6.43 -12.90
N VAL A 89 -4.52 7.28 -12.64
CA VAL A 89 -3.52 7.08 -11.60
C VAL A 89 -3.77 8.12 -10.50
N ILE A 90 -4.06 7.66 -9.29
CA ILE A 90 -4.24 8.52 -8.12
C ILE A 90 -2.99 8.41 -7.26
N LEU A 91 -2.20 9.48 -7.21
CA LEU A 91 -1.00 9.55 -6.38
C LEU A 91 -1.31 10.17 -5.01
N LEU A 92 -1.25 9.37 -3.96
CA LEU A 92 -1.43 9.86 -2.58
C LEU A 92 -0.16 10.56 -2.10
N LYS A 93 -0.15 11.89 -2.22
CA LYS A 93 0.87 12.78 -1.68
C LYS A 93 0.47 13.21 -0.27
N TYR A 94 1.22 12.76 0.74
CA TYR A 94 1.10 13.25 2.11
C TYR A 94 2.45 13.79 2.57
N PRO A 95 2.45 14.87 3.38
CA PRO A 95 3.67 15.32 4.00
C PRO A 95 4.17 14.28 5.02
N TRP A 96 5.50 14.21 5.18
CA TRP A 96 6.18 13.15 5.93
C TRP A 96 5.73 13.06 7.40
N HIS A 97 5.32 14.18 8.01
CA HIS A 97 4.84 14.23 9.40
C HIS A 97 3.49 13.49 9.57
N VAL A 98 2.63 13.46 8.55
CA VAL A 98 1.37 12.69 8.59
C VAL A 98 1.64 11.19 8.58
N PHE A 99 2.63 10.74 7.81
CA PHE A 99 3.08 9.33 7.83
C PHE A 99 3.67 8.96 9.20
N LEU A 100 4.49 9.84 9.79
CA LEU A 100 5.09 9.63 11.10
C LEU A 100 4.02 9.44 12.18
N TYR A 101 3.09 10.39 12.24
CA TYR A 101 1.99 10.35 13.19
C TYR A 101 1.16 9.07 13.05
N ARG A 102 0.76 8.72 11.81
CA ARG A 102 0.00 7.49 11.54
C ARG A 102 0.77 6.22 11.90
N SER A 103 2.07 6.19 11.66
CA SER A 103 2.93 5.05 12.01
C SER A 103 3.05 4.88 13.53
N LEU A 104 3.19 5.99 14.27
CA LEU A 104 3.22 5.98 15.73
C LEU A 104 1.88 5.58 16.32
N CYS A 105 0.75 6.09 15.81
CA CYS A 105 -0.58 5.68 16.28
C CYS A 105 -0.82 4.18 16.04
N ARG A 106 -0.49 3.64 14.86
CA ARG A 106 -0.59 2.18 14.59
C ARG A 106 0.33 1.34 15.48
N LEU A 107 1.48 1.88 15.88
CA LEU A 107 2.37 1.21 16.83
C LEU A 107 1.76 1.21 18.24
N LYS A 108 1.19 2.33 18.68
CA LYS A 108 0.48 2.44 19.96
C LYS A 108 -0.70 1.47 20.03
N GLU A 109 -1.54 1.42 19.00
CA GLU A 109 -2.67 0.46 18.91
C GLU A 109 -2.19 -1.00 19.01
N ARG A 110 -1.07 -1.36 18.35
CA ARG A 110 -0.50 -2.71 18.47
C ARG A 110 0.10 -3.00 19.84
N ILE A 111 0.64 -2.00 20.52
CA ILE A 111 1.19 -2.15 21.88
C ILE A 111 0.07 -2.28 22.90
N ILE A 112 -0.99 -1.48 22.76
CA ILE A 112 -2.16 -1.48 23.64
C ILE A 112 -2.99 -2.75 23.42
N GLY A 113 -3.22 -3.16 22.17
CA GLY A 113 -3.92 -4.41 21.84
C GLY A 113 -3.17 -5.68 22.26
N LYS A 114 -1.83 -5.64 22.32
CA LYS A 114 -1.01 -6.74 22.87
C LYS A 114 -0.97 -6.77 24.40
N ARG A 115 -1.37 -5.69 25.08
CA ARG A 115 -1.41 -5.65 26.55
C ARG A 115 -2.53 -6.54 27.13
N PHE A 116 -3.49 -6.94 26.30
CA PHE A 116 -4.59 -7.85 26.67
C PHE A 116 -4.32 -9.34 26.39
N LEU A 117 -3.21 -9.67 25.70
CA LEU A 117 -2.78 -11.07 25.54
C LEU A 117 -1.32 -11.23 26.00
N ASN A 118 -1.20 -11.75 27.22
CA ASN A 118 -0.09 -12.52 27.78
C ASN A 118 1.06 -11.76 28.47
N SER A 119 1.18 -12.05 29.77
CA SER A 119 2.21 -11.70 30.74
C SER A 119 3.64 -12.19 30.44
N VAL A 120 3.91 -12.79 29.26
CA VAL A 120 5.14 -13.56 28.99
C VAL A 120 6.08 -12.91 27.95
N THR A 121 6.09 -11.57 27.81
CA THR A 121 6.96 -10.95 26.79
C THR A 121 7.70 -9.67 27.19
N GLN A 122 8.15 -9.56 28.45
CA GLN A 122 9.01 -8.42 28.84
C GLN A 122 10.45 -8.51 28.29
N GLN A 123 10.98 -9.71 27.98
CA GLN A 123 12.38 -9.85 27.54
C GLN A 123 12.67 -9.41 26.08
N LYS A 124 11.71 -9.53 25.13
CA LYS A 124 11.90 -9.08 23.73
C LYS A 124 11.75 -7.55 23.56
N PHE A 125 11.15 -6.88 24.54
CA PHE A 125 10.85 -5.45 24.48
C PHE A 125 12.12 -4.59 24.58
N ARG A 126 13.05 -4.93 25.47
CA ARG A 126 14.30 -4.17 25.67
C ARG A 126 15.25 -4.22 24.47
N ARG A 127 15.34 -5.35 23.76
CA ARG A 127 16.23 -5.48 22.59
C ARG A 127 15.72 -4.76 21.33
N THR A 128 14.42 -4.50 21.24
CA THR A 128 13.83 -3.79 20.09
C THR A 128 13.83 -2.27 20.28
N LEU A 129 13.85 -1.80 21.53
CA LEU A 129 13.87 -0.38 21.89
C LEU A 129 15.27 0.27 21.78
N LEU A 130 16.35 -0.52 21.78
CA LEU A 130 17.76 -0.04 21.81
C LEU A 130 18.42 0.11 20.42
N ARG A 131 17.68 -0.01 19.32
CA ARG A 131 18.17 0.52 18.03
C ARG A 131 17.95 2.02 18.03
N PRO A 132 18.87 2.86 17.51
CA PRO A 132 18.66 4.31 17.47
C PRO A 132 17.43 4.60 16.62
N ILE A 133 16.31 4.77 17.32
CA ILE A 133 15.00 5.12 16.78
C ILE A 133 15.13 6.35 15.87
N PRO A 134 15.95 7.38 16.18
CA PRO A 134 16.15 8.52 15.29
C PRO A 134 16.76 8.12 13.95
N VAL A 135 17.79 7.26 13.92
CA VAL A 135 18.50 6.92 12.67
C VAL A 135 17.64 6.05 11.76
N PHE A 136 16.97 5.03 12.30
CA PHE A 136 16.06 4.21 11.50
C PHE A 136 14.86 5.02 11.00
N PHE A 137 14.39 5.95 11.83
CA PHE A 137 13.30 6.85 11.49
C PHE A 137 13.72 7.88 10.42
N TRP A 138 14.90 8.47 10.55
CA TRP A 138 15.49 9.39 9.59
C TRP A 138 15.80 8.70 8.27
N LEU A 139 16.36 7.47 8.28
CA LEU A 139 16.52 6.64 7.09
C LEU A 139 15.19 6.34 6.41
N LYS A 140 14.12 6.07 7.17
CA LYS A 140 12.77 5.91 6.59
C LYS A 140 12.23 7.23 6.01
N ILE A 141 12.47 8.37 6.66
CA ILE A 141 12.11 9.69 6.13
C ILE A 141 12.88 10.01 4.85
N CYS A 142 14.20 9.80 4.82
CA CYS A 142 15.01 10.04 3.63
C CYS A 142 14.65 9.10 2.49
N ARG A 143 14.38 7.82 2.78
CA ARG A 143 13.84 6.87 1.80
C ARG A 143 12.45 7.30 1.32
N HIS A 144 11.61 7.82 2.20
CA HIS A 144 10.29 8.36 1.86
C HIS A 144 10.42 9.59 0.97
N HIS A 145 11.29 10.53 1.29
CA HIS A 145 11.54 11.74 0.50
C HIS A 145 12.10 11.40 -0.87
N LYS A 146 13.13 10.53 -0.95
CA LYS A 146 13.68 10.06 -2.24
C LYS A 146 12.63 9.33 -3.08
N ARG A 147 11.80 8.48 -2.47
CA ARG A 147 10.72 7.77 -3.19
C ARG A 147 9.59 8.72 -3.61
N TYR A 148 9.30 9.75 -2.81
CA TYR A 148 8.35 10.81 -3.16
C TYR A 148 8.81 11.62 -4.37
N VAL A 149 10.06 12.10 -4.35
CA VAL A 149 10.67 12.84 -5.48
C VAL A 149 10.67 11.99 -6.76
N ARG A 150 11.01 10.70 -6.65
CA ARG A 150 10.96 9.78 -7.78
C ARG A 150 9.56 9.59 -8.33
N LEU A 151 8.57 9.37 -7.46
CA LEU A 151 7.17 9.22 -7.87
C LEU A 151 6.57 10.48 -8.49
N SER A 152 7.07 11.68 -8.14
CA SER A 152 6.65 12.92 -8.80
C SER A 152 7.33 13.19 -10.15
N GLN A 153 8.38 12.45 -10.49
CA GLN A 153 9.05 12.55 -11.79
C GLN A 153 8.62 11.43 -12.76
N GLU A 154 8.14 10.30 -12.22
CA GLU A 154 7.71 9.14 -13.02
C GLU A 154 6.24 9.19 -13.50
N TYR A 155 5.45 10.17 -13.07
CA TYR A 155 4.01 10.34 -13.36
C TYR A 155 3.66 11.81 -13.52
#